data_AF-A0A0A2C6L4-F1
#
_entry.id   AF-A0A0A2C6L4-F1
#
_cell.length_a   1.000
_cell.length_b   1.000
_cell.length_c   1.000
_cell.angle_alpha   90.00
_cell.angle_beta   90.00
_cell.angle_gamma   90.00
#
_symmetry.space_group_name_H-M   'P 1'
#
loop_
_entity.id
_entity.type
_entity.pdbx_description
1 polymer ?
#
loop_
_entity_poly.entity_id
_entity_poly.type
_entity_poly.pdbx_seq_one_letter_code
_entity_poly.pdbx_strand_id
1 'polypeptide(L)' 'MGEARRRSEQGLKPRNKKNPRSDSPRIVSWFPVTQAQRDQFIQLSIRAGWIGIAALVILWIIVRFVGPAAGWWIPADIR' A
#
# COMPACT_ATOMS: atom_id res chain seq x y z
N MET A 1 -32.22 23.54 3.10
CA MET A 1 -31.06 24.25 2.49
C MET A 1 -30.73 25.61 3.13
N GLY A 2 -31.34 26.02 4.26
CA GLY A 2 -31.18 27.39 4.80
C GLY A 2 -30.02 27.63 5.76
N GLU A 3 -29.47 26.60 6.39
CA GLU A 3 -28.40 26.72 7.40
C GLU A 3 -27.01 27.00 6.82
N ALA A 4 -26.77 26.61 5.57
CA ALA A 4 -25.54 26.96 4.87
C ALA A 4 -25.50 28.46 4.51
N ARG A 5 -26.64 29.00 4.06
CA ARG A 5 -26.77 30.41 3.66
C ARG A 5 -26.72 31.35 4.86
N ARG A 6 -27.34 30.98 5.98
CA ARG A 6 -27.24 31.74 7.25
C ARG A 6 -25.81 31.81 7.79
N ARG A 7 -25.00 30.76 7.61
CA ARG A 7 -23.58 30.79 8.03
C ARG A 7 -22.71 31.66 7.13
N SER A 8 -22.97 31.66 5.82
CA SER A 8 -22.26 32.56 4.90
C SER A 8 -22.61 34.04 5.15
N GLU A 9 -23.87 34.34 5.48
CA GLU A 9 -24.33 35.70 5.83
C GLU A 9 -23.72 36.19 7.16
N GLN A 10 -23.44 35.28 8.08
CA GLN A 10 -22.75 35.57 9.35
C GLN A 10 -21.22 35.61 9.22
N GLY A 11 -20.66 35.41 8.02
CA GLY A 11 -19.21 35.39 7.79
C GLY A 11 -18.49 34.18 8.41
N LEU A 12 -19.22 33.17 8.87
CA LEU A 12 -18.62 31.95 9.42
C LEU A 12 -18.15 31.04 8.28
N LYS A 13 -16.92 30.54 8.38
CA LYS A 13 -16.39 29.53 7.45
C LYS A 13 -17.31 28.31 7.38
N PRO A 14 -17.49 27.70 6.19
CA PRO A 14 -18.25 26.47 6.05
C PRO A 14 -17.65 25.39 6.96
N ARG A 15 -18.51 24.60 7.62
CA ARG A 15 -18.09 23.54 8.54
C ARG A 15 -17.18 22.59 7.76
N ASN A 16 -15.89 22.58 8.09
CA ASN A 16 -14.93 21.66 7.51
C ASN A 16 -15.48 20.24 7.67
N LYS A 17 -15.61 19.51 6.55
CA LYS A 17 -15.85 18.07 6.57
C LYS A 17 -14.76 17.46 7.45
N LYS A 18 -15.15 16.84 8.57
CA LYS A 18 -14.22 16.08 9.41
C LYS A 18 -13.46 15.12 8.50
N ASN A 19 -12.14 15.21 8.55
CA ASN A 19 -11.25 14.35 7.79
C ASN A 19 -11.51 12.91 8.25
N PRO A 20 -11.86 11.96 7.37
CA PRO A 20 -12.16 10.58 7.77
C PRO A 20 -10.92 9.80 8.28
N ARG A 21 -9.76 10.44 8.41
CA ARG A 21 -8.51 9.82 8.85
C ARG A 21 -8.46 9.44 10.34
N SER A 22 -9.47 9.78 11.15
CA SER A 22 -9.46 9.54 12.60
C SER A 22 -10.48 8.53 13.13
N ASP A 23 -11.28 7.90 12.28
CA ASP A 23 -12.33 6.93 12.71
C ASP A 23 -12.02 5.51 12.24
N SER A 24 -10.80 5.01 12.50
CA SER A 24 -10.53 3.57 12.33
C SER A 24 -11.10 2.85 13.57
N PRO A 25 -12.14 1.98 13.42
CA PRO A 25 -12.82 1.39 14.56
C PRO A 25 -11.82 0.57 15.39
N ARG A 26 -11.73 0.77 16.71
CA ARG A 26 -10.89 -0.09 17.56
C ARG A 26 -11.57 -1.44 17.69
N ILE A 27 -10.88 -2.55 17.35
CA ILE A 27 -11.45 -3.91 17.47
C ILE A 27 -11.72 -4.27 18.95
N VAL A 28 -10.94 -3.72 19.89
CA VAL A 28 -11.13 -3.86 21.34
C VAL A 28 -10.51 -2.66 22.06
N SER A 29 -11.17 -2.15 23.11
CA SER A 29 -10.78 -0.93 23.82
C SER A 29 -9.52 -1.05 24.69
N TRP A 30 -9.11 -2.27 25.05
CA TRP A 30 -7.99 -2.52 25.98
C TRP A 30 -6.64 -2.75 25.28
N PHE A 31 -6.63 -3.02 23.97
CA PHE A 31 -5.43 -3.37 23.23
C PHE A 31 -5.06 -2.25 22.25
N PRO A 32 -3.86 -1.64 22.36
CA PRO A 32 -3.45 -0.48 21.57
C PRO A 32 -3.00 -0.88 20.14
N VAL A 33 -3.71 -1.80 19.49
CA VAL A 33 -3.57 -2.06 18.05
C VAL A 33 -4.81 -1.53 17.35
N THR A 34 -4.62 -0.36 16.74
CA THR A 34 -5.65 0.28 15.91
C THR A 34 -5.85 -0.53 14.62
N GLN A 35 -7.07 -0.62 14.11
CA GLN A 35 -7.31 -1.29 12.81
C GLN A 35 -6.45 -0.70 11.70
N ALA A 36 -6.24 0.61 11.74
CA ALA A 36 -5.33 1.32 10.84
C ALA A 36 -3.92 0.70 10.78
N GLN A 37 -3.35 0.24 11.92
CA GLN A 37 -2.02 -0.40 11.92
C GLN A 37 -2.05 -1.79 11.27
N ARG A 38 -3.16 -2.53 11.42
CA ARG A 38 -3.32 -3.85 10.78
C ARG A 38 -3.47 -3.68 9.27
N ASP A 39 -4.31 -2.73 8.83
CA ASP A 39 -4.51 -2.45 7.42
C ASP A 39 -3.22 -1.97 6.76
N GLN A 40 -2.46 -1.08 7.42
CA GLN A 40 -1.15 -0.64 6.93
C GLN A 40 -0.16 -1.80 6.80
N PHE A 41 -0.13 -2.71 7.79
CA PHE A 41 0.74 -3.88 7.72
C PHE A 41 0.36 -4.81 6.58
N ILE A 42 -0.93 -5.14 6.43
CA ILE A 42 -1.44 -5.98 5.34
C ILE A 42 -1.12 -5.36 3.98
N GLN A 43 -1.35 -4.06 3.81
CA GLN A 43 -1.04 -3.35 2.58
C GLN A 43 0.47 -3.37 2.28
N LEU A 44 1.31 -3.21 3.30
CA LEU A 44 2.76 -3.34 3.17
C LEU A 44 3.16 -4.76 2.75
N SER A 45 2.57 -5.80 3.35
CA SER A 45 2.85 -7.20 3.00
C SER A 45 2.44 -7.54 1.58
N ILE A 46 1.26 -7.08 1.13
CA ILE A 46 0.82 -7.27 -0.26
C ILE A 46 1.80 -6.59 -1.22
N ARG A 47 2.17 -5.34 -0.94
CA ARG A 47 3.14 -4.60 -1.76
C ARG A 47 4.51 -5.28 -1.78
N ALA A 48 4.98 -5.76 -0.64
CA ALA A 48 6.21 -6.53 -0.52
C ALA A 48 6.14 -7.86 -1.29
N GLY A 49 4.99 -8.53 -1.27
CA GLY A 49 4.73 -9.74 -2.05
C GLY A 49 4.89 -9.50 -3.55
N TRP A 50 4.29 -8.43 -4.08
CA TRP A 50 4.46 -8.04 -5.48
C TRP A 50 5.92 -7.71 -5.84
N ILE A 51 6.64 -7.04 -4.94
CA ILE A 51 8.07 -6.77 -5.12
C ILE A 51 8.87 -8.07 -5.15
N GLY A 52 8.56 -9.02 -4.26
CA GLY A 52 9.20 -10.33 -4.22
C GLY A 52 8.98 -11.13 -5.50
N ILE A 53 7.75 -11.15 -6.02
CA ILE A 53 7.43 -11.81 -7.29
C ILE A 53 8.21 -11.15 -8.44
N ALA A 54 8.21 -9.83 -8.52
CA ALA A 54 8.96 -9.11 -9.56
C ALA A 54 10.47 -9.40 -9.48
N ALA A 55 11.04 -9.40 -8.27
CA ALA A 55 12.45 -9.72 -8.04
C ALA A 55 12.78 -11.16 -8.48
N LEU A 56 11.90 -12.12 -8.19
CA LEU A 56 12.04 -13.51 -8.61
C LEU A 56 12.04 -13.65 -10.14
N VAL A 57 11.14 -12.95 -10.83
CA VAL A 57 11.09 -12.94 -12.30
C VAL A 57 12.36 -12.31 -12.89
N ILE A 58 12.81 -11.19 -12.34
CA ILE A 58 14.05 -10.52 -12.79
C ILE A 58 15.25 -11.45 -12.60
N LEU A 59 15.38 -12.06 -11.43
CA LEU A 59 16.45 -13.01 -11.14
C LEU A 59 16.40 -14.20 -12.08
N TRP A 60 15.21 -14.75 -12.35
CA TRP A 60 15.03 -15.82 -13.33
C TRP A 60 15.51 -15.40 -14.73
N ILE A 61 15.17 -14.20 -15.19
CA ILE A 61 15.65 -13.68 -16.49
C ILE A 61 17.18 -13.54 -16.50
N ILE A 62 17.77 -12.98 -15.45
CA ILE A 62 19.22 -12.83 -15.34
C ILE A 62 19.90 -14.20 -15.42
N VAL A 63 19.41 -15.18 -14.66
CA VAL A 63 19.99 -16.51 -14.63
C VAL A 63 19.84 -17.23 -15.97
N ARG A 64 18.70 -17.06 -16.64
CA ARG A 64 18.36 -17.82 -17.85
C ARG A 64 18.88 -17.19 -19.14
N PHE A 65 19.00 -15.87 -19.20
CA PHE A 65 19.37 -15.14 -20.42
C PHE A 65 20.68 -14.38 -20.27
N VAL A 66 20.84 -13.59 -19.21
CA VAL A 66 22.04 -12.74 -19.04
C VAL A 66 23.27 -13.58 -18.74
N GLY A 67 23.18 -14.54 -17.82
CA GLY A 67 24.30 -15.44 -17.49
C GLY A 67 24.83 -16.19 -18.71
N PRO A 68 23.97 -16.85 -19.51
CA PRO A 68 24.40 -17.53 -20.74
C PRO A 68 24.90 -16.58 -21.83
N ALA A 69 24.25 -15.42 -22.03
CA ALA A 69 24.69 -14.43 -23.02
C ALA A 69 26.02 -13.77 -22.67
N ALA A 70 26.31 -13.60 -21.37
CA ALA A 70 27.59 -13.11 -20.86
C ALA A 70 28.67 -14.21 -20.75
N GLY A 71 28.30 -15.48 -20.99
CA GLY A 71 29.22 -16.62 -20.93
C GLY A 71 29.61 -17.06 -19.51
N TRP A 72 28.87 -16.67 -18.47
CA TRP A 72 29.18 -17.04 -17.08
C TRP A 72 28.86 -18.49 -16.74
N TRP A 73 27.82 -19.07 -17.34
CA TRP A 73 27.45 -20.49 -17.21
C TRP A 73 26.55 -20.93 -18.37
N ILE A 74 26.42 -22.25 -18.53
CA ILE A 74 25.52 -22.87 -19.50
C ILE A 74 24.43 -23.63 -18.72
N PRO A 75 23.14 -23.33 -18.94
CA PRO A 75 22.02 -24.05 -18.33
C PRO A 75 22.06 -25.53 -18.74
N ALA A 76 21.91 -26.44 -17.77
CA ALA A 76 21.97 -27.88 -18.01
C ALA A 76 20.84 -28.37 -18.93
N ASP A 77 19.71 -27.67 -18.91
CA ASP A 77 18.50 -27.88 -19.69
C ASP A 77 18.64 -27.57 -21.21
N ILE A 78 19.80 -27.09 -21.66
CA ILE A 78 20.12 -26.93 -23.09
C ILE A 78 20.88 -28.15 -23.66
N ARG A 79 21.37 -29.06 -22.80
CA ARG A 79 22.12 -30.25 -23.20
C ARG A 79 21.23 -31.46 -23.45
#